data_AF-Q4L991-F1
#
_entry.id   AF-Q4L991-F1
#
_cell.length_a   1.000
_cell.length_b   1.000
_cell.length_c   1.000
_cell.angle_alpha   90.00
_cell.angle_beta   90.00
_cell.angle_gamma   90.00
#
_symmetry.space_group_name_H-M   'P 1'
#
loop_
_entity.id
_entity.type
_entity.pdbx_description
1 polymer ?
#
loop_
_entity_poly.entity_id
_entity_poly.type
_entity_poly.pdbx_seq_one_letter_code
_entity_poly.pdbx_strand_id
1 'polypeptide(L)'
;MKLFGETLQISKLDQQYMSKPAEAENDADSKKRFDEMLGWFKYEIRQYTESDISIDGFKKHKDIITLLNGTASKGSFPQEVNFFISEETGIKIIDIPGGHLGYVQDSEGFAKVLLEMWA
;
A
#
# COMPACT_ATOMS: atom_id res chain seq x y z
N MET A 1 9.98 -13.76 -1.96
CA MET A 1 9.87 -12.28 -2.05
C MET A 1 10.63 -11.62 -3.19
N LYS A 2 11.80 -12.10 -3.61
CA LYS A 2 12.57 -11.46 -4.69
C LYS A 2 11.78 -11.26 -6.00
N LEU A 3 11.23 -12.33 -6.57
CA LEU A 3 10.40 -12.26 -7.78
C LEU A 3 9.21 -11.31 -7.61
N PHE A 4 8.49 -11.41 -6.47
CA PHE A 4 7.37 -10.53 -6.16
C PHE A 4 7.78 -9.04 -6.13
N GLY A 5 8.88 -8.72 -5.44
CA GLY A 5 9.37 -7.34 -5.37
C GLY A 5 9.85 -6.80 -6.71
N GLU A 6 10.49 -7.64 -7.53
CA GLU A 6 10.91 -7.29 -8.89
C GLU A 6 9.70 -7.07 -9.80
N THR A 7 8.69 -7.94 -9.75
CA THR A 7 7.46 -7.82 -10.54
C THR A 7 6.67 -6.56 -10.18
N LEU A 8 6.59 -6.20 -8.90
CA LEU A 8 5.86 -5.02 -8.45
C LEU A 8 6.69 -3.72 -8.47
N GLN A 9 7.96 -3.79 -8.87
CA GLN A 9 8.88 -2.66 -8.89
C GLN A 9 8.94 -1.91 -7.56
N ILE A 10 8.92 -2.64 -6.42
CA ILE A 10 8.91 -2.01 -5.10
C ILE A 10 10.23 -1.29 -4.81
N SER A 11 10.14 -0.14 -4.14
CA SER A 11 11.31 0.68 -3.80
C SER A 11 12.25 -0.03 -2.83
N LYS A 12 13.52 0.40 -2.77
CA LYS A 12 14.49 -0.13 -1.79
C LYS A 12 14.03 0.10 -0.35
N LEU A 13 13.38 1.23 -0.08
CA LEU A 13 12.85 1.54 1.25
C LEU A 13 11.73 0.55 1.61
N ASP A 14 10.82 0.27 0.68
CA ASP A 14 9.75 -0.70 0.90
C ASP A 14 10.31 -2.11 1.08
N GLN A 15 11.30 -2.50 0.29
CA GLN A 15 11.99 -3.78 0.44
C GLN A 15 12.56 -3.96 1.84
N GLN A 16 13.20 -2.95 2.42
CA GLN A 16 13.76 -3.04 3.77
C GLN A 16 12.68 -3.33 4.82
N TYR A 17 11.54 -2.68 4.72
CA TYR A 17 10.44 -2.86 5.67
C TYR A 17 9.61 -4.12 5.40
N MET A 18 9.70 -4.67 4.19
CA MET A 18 9.09 -5.94 3.77
C MET A 18 10.08 -7.13 3.80
N SER A 19 11.32 -6.92 4.28
CA SER A 19 12.45 -7.86 4.15
C SER A 19 12.46 -9.03 5.14
N LYS A 20 11.46 -9.12 6.03
CA LYS A 20 11.28 -10.29 6.92
C LYS A 20 10.02 -11.10 6.56
N PRO A 21 9.90 -11.60 5.32
CA PRO A 21 8.88 -12.61 5.03
C PRO A 21 9.18 -13.87 5.86
N ALA A 22 8.17 -14.71 6.09
CA ALA A 22 8.41 -16.05 6.62
C ALA A 22 9.37 -16.79 5.66
N GLU A 23 10.60 -17.04 6.08
CA GLU A 23 11.56 -17.82 5.28
C GLU A 23 11.36 -19.32 5.57
N ALA A 24 11.51 -20.13 4.53
CA ALA A 24 11.34 -21.57 4.61
C ALA A 24 12.60 -22.25 5.19
N GLU A 25 13.10 -21.82 6.34
CA GLU A 25 14.11 -22.58 7.08
C GLU A 25 13.77 -22.60 8.58
N ASN A 26 13.66 -23.82 9.10
CA ASN A 26 13.52 -24.40 10.45
C ASN A 26 13.70 -23.52 11.72
N ASP A 27 13.33 -22.26 11.70
CA ASP A 27 13.30 -21.37 12.85
C ASP A 27 11.87 -21.22 13.37
N ALA A 28 11.71 -21.24 14.69
CA ALA A 28 10.41 -21.16 15.34
C ALA A 28 9.67 -19.86 15.00
N ASP A 29 10.44 -18.77 14.82
CA ASP A 29 9.91 -17.46 14.42
C ASP A 29 9.38 -17.47 12.99
N SER A 30 10.06 -18.14 12.05
CA SER A 30 9.59 -18.29 10.67
C SER A 30 8.27 -19.06 10.58
N LYS A 31 8.12 -20.13 11.37
CA LYS A 31 6.87 -20.89 11.42
C LYS A 31 5.71 -20.04 11.96
N LYS A 32 5.96 -19.28 13.03
CA LYS A 32 4.96 -18.35 13.59
C LYS A 32 4.53 -17.29 12.56
N ARG A 33 5.48 -16.68 11.84
CA ARG A 33 5.17 -15.70 10.78
C ARG A 33 4.38 -16.31 9.63
N PHE A 34 4.67 -17.55 9.27
CA PHE A 34 3.92 -18.27 8.24
C PHE A 34 2.48 -18.54 8.69
N ASP A 35 2.27 -18.97 9.93
CA ASP A 35 0.93 -19.21 10.49
C ASP A 35 0.13 -17.91 10.62
N GLU A 36 0.77 -16.80 11.02
CA GLU A 36 0.18 -15.45 11.01
C GLU A 36 -0.28 -15.06 9.59
N MET A 37 0.59 -15.26 8.59
CA MET A 37 0.28 -14.98 7.18
C MET A 37 -0.86 -15.86 6.66
N LEU A 38 -0.88 -17.16 6.98
CA LEU A 38 -1.99 -18.05 6.63
C LEU A 38 -3.30 -17.65 7.31
N GLY A 39 -3.25 -17.21 8.56
CA GLY A 39 -4.40 -16.65 9.27
C GLY A 39 -4.95 -15.44 8.53
N TRP A 40 -4.09 -14.49 8.19
CA TRP A 40 -4.43 -13.32 7.38
C TRP A 40 -5.06 -13.70 6.03
N PHE A 41 -4.43 -14.60 5.26
CA PHE A 41 -4.99 -15.08 3.99
C PHE A 41 -6.34 -15.78 4.16
N LYS A 42 -6.52 -16.58 5.21
CA LYS A 42 -7.75 -17.33 5.40
C LYS A 42 -8.94 -16.44 5.77
N TYR A 43 -8.70 -15.42 6.60
CA TYR A 43 -9.77 -14.65 7.22
C TYR A 43 -9.91 -13.22 6.68
N GLU A 44 -8.83 -12.56 6.27
CA GLU A 44 -8.88 -11.15 5.83
C GLU A 44 -8.98 -11.02 4.31
N ILE A 45 -8.28 -11.85 3.51
CA ILE A 45 -8.24 -11.63 2.06
C ILE A 45 -9.62 -11.75 1.38
N ARG A 46 -10.51 -12.58 1.94
CA ARG A 46 -11.85 -12.81 1.41
C ARG A 46 -12.70 -11.55 1.41
N GLN A 47 -12.44 -10.62 2.33
CA GLN A 47 -13.17 -9.36 2.41
C GLN A 47 -12.83 -8.42 1.25
N TYR A 48 -11.60 -8.48 0.74
CA TYR A 48 -11.16 -7.61 -0.35
C TYR A 48 -11.75 -8.01 -1.71
N THR A 49 -12.02 -9.30 -1.95
CA THR A 49 -12.48 -9.79 -3.25
C THR A 49 -13.98 -9.64 -3.50
N GLU A 50 -14.77 -9.39 -2.46
CA GLU A 50 -16.24 -9.29 -2.57
C GLU A 50 -16.76 -7.85 -2.57
N SER A 51 -15.88 -6.86 -2.44
CA SER A 51 -16.27 -5.45 -2.43
C SER A 51 -16.64 -4.98 -3.85
N ASP A 52 -17.90 -4.58 -4.06
CA ASP A 52 -18.39 -3.99 -5.32
C ASP A 52 -17.93 -2.52 -5.45
N ILE A 53 -16.65 -2.35 -5.73
CA ILE A 53 -16.02 -1.05 -5.93
C ILE A 53 -15.86 -0.82 -7.44
N SER A 54 -16.52 0.22 -7.95
CA SER A 54 -16.44 0.63 -9.35
C SER A 54 -15.88 2.04 -9.49
N ILE A 55 -15.34 2.37 -10.67
CA ILE A 55 -14.93 3.74 -11.02
C ILE A 55 -16.08 4.73 -10.87
N ASP A 56 -17.31 4.34 -11.20
CA ASP A 56 -18.49 5.18 -11.00
C ASP A 56 -18.80 5.41 -9.52
N GLY A 57 -18.49 4.43 -8.65
CA GLY A 57 -18.52 4.60 -7.21
C GLY A 57 -17.52 5.67 -6.74
N PHE A 58 -16.28 5.62 -7.21
CA PHE A 58 -15.29 6.66 -6.92
C PHE A 58 -15.74 8.05 -7.39
N LYS A 59 -16.28 8.16 -8.62
CA LYS A 59 -16.79 9.43 -9.16
C LYS A 59 -17.86 10.07 -8.28
N LYS A 60 -18.76 9.27 -7.71
CA LYS A 60 -19.83 9.74 -6.80
C LYS A 60 -19.31 10.29 -5.48
N HIS A 61 -18.13 9.83 -5.04
CA HIS A 61 -17.55 10.14 -3.73
C HIS A 61 -16.22 10.90 -3.83
N LYS A 62 -15.90 11.46 -4.99
CA LYS A 62 -14.61 12.14 -5.25
C LYS A 62 -14.28 13.27 -4.26
N ASP A 63 -15.30 13.85 -3.62
CA ASP A 63 -15.14 14.96 -2.67
C ASP A 63 -14.73 14.48 -1.25
N ILE A 64 -14.82 13.18 -0.97
CA ILE A 64 -14.43 12.59 0.33
C ILE A 64 -13.31 11.54 0.21
N ILE A 65 -12.83 11.29 -1.01
CA ILE A 65 -11.75 10.33 -1.29
C ILE A 65 -10.48 11.12 -1.62
N THR A 66 -9.36 10.71 -1.03
CA THR A 66 -8.03 11.25 -1.32
C THR A 66 -7.10 10.11 -1.68
N LEU A 67 -6.37 10.27 -2.79
CA LEU A 67 -5.36 9.30 -3.21
C LEU A 67 -4.00 9.79 -2.71
N LEU A 68 -3.25 8.91 -2.03
CA LEU A 68 -1.93 9.22 -1.50
C LEU A 68 -0.88 8.37 -2.19
N ASN A 69 0.19 9.00 -2.67
CA ASN A 69 1.35 8.31 -3.23
C ASN A 69 2.59 8.58 -2.39
N GLY A 70 3.17 7.51 -1.83
CA GLY A 70 4.45 7.57 -1.14
C GLY A 70 5.55 8.06 -2.10
N THR A 71 6.21 9.15 -1.76
CA THR A 71 7.31 9.75 -2.54
C THR A 71 8.49 8.79 -2.74
N ALA A 72 8.72 7.86 -1.81
CA ALA A 72 9.76 6.84 -1.92
C ALA A 72 9.31 5.62 -2.74
N SER A 73 8.00 5.42 -2.97
CA SER A 73 7.45 4.33 -3.79
C SER A 73 7.30 4.71 -5.28
N LYS A 74 7.95 5.80 -5.71
CA LYS A 74 7.88 6.29 -7.10
C LYS A 74 8.28 5.21 -8.11
N GLY A 75 7.39 4.95 -9.07
CA GLY A 75 7.58 3.95 -10.12
C GLY A 75 7.21 2.52 -9.73
N SER A 76 6.62 2.30 -8.55
CA SER A 76 6.08 0.99 -8.18
C SER A 76 4.70 0.75 -8.81
N PHE A 77 4.38 -0.50 -9.12
CA PHE A 77 3.09 -0.89 -9.71
C PHE A 77 1.86 -0.38 -8.92
N PRO A 78 1.84 -0.39 -7.56
CA PRO A 78 0.71 0.18 -6.82
C PRO A 78 0.40 1.65 -7.13
N GLN A 79 1.38 2.46 -7.56
CA GLN A 79 1.10 3.83 -7.98
C GLN A 79 0.36 3.91 -9.31
N GLU A 80 0.53 2.94 -10.20
CA GLU A 80 -0.21 2.87 -11.47
C GLU A 80 -1.72 2.77 -11.24
N VAL A 81 -2.13 2.07 -10.18
CA VAL A 81 -3.54 1.98 -9.79
C VAL A 81 -4.08 3.36 -9.37
N ASN A 82 -3.32 4.12 -8.58
CA ASN A 82 -3.71 5.48 -8.22
C ASN A 82 -3.76 6.42 -9.43
N PHE A 83 -2.82 6.28 -10.38
CA PHE A 83 -2.84 7.04 -11.63
C PHE A 83 -4.09 6.72 -12.45
N PHE A 84 -4.43 5.44 -12.60
CA PHE A 84 -5.64 5.00 -13.29
C PHE A 84 -6.91 5.58 -12.64
N ILE A 85 -7.06 5.46 -11.31
CA ILE A 85 -8.21 6.01 -10.60
C ILE A 85 -8.27 7.54 -10.78
N SER A 86 -7.14 8.24 -10.68
CA SER A 86 -7.07 9.69 -10.85
C SER A 86 -7.48 10.12 -12.27
N GLU A 87 -6.98 9.44 -13.30
CA GLU A 87 -7.33 9.70 -14.71
C GLU A 87 -8.83 9.51 -14.97
N GLU A 88 -9.40 8.42 -14.45
CA GLU A 88 -10.80 8.08 -14.66
C GLU A 88 -11.78 8.96 -13.88
N THR A 89 -11.38 9.48 -12.72
CA THR A 89 -12.30 10.11 -11.75
C THR A 89 -12.05 11.60 -11.55
N GLY A 90 -10.85 12.08 -11.89
CA GLY A 90 -10.37 13.41 -11.56
C GLY A 90 -10.00 13.60 -10.08
N ILE A 91 -9.98 12.54 -9.27
CA ILE A 91 -9.52 12.61 -7.87
C ILE A 91 -8.03 12.96 -7.87
N LYS A 92 -7.64 13.93 -7.05
CA LYS A 92 -6.25 14.38 -6.95
C LYS A 92 -5.41 13.36 -6.20
N ILE A 93 -4.21 13.12 -6.71
CA ILE A 93 -3.16 12.40 -6.00
C ILE A 93 -2.32 13.41 -5.24
N ILE A 94 -2.09 13.13 -3.96
CA ILE A 94 -1.21 13.90 -3.09
C ILE A 94 0.05 13.07 -2.82
N ASP A 95 1.21 13.66 -3.10
CA ASP A 95 2.50 13.08 -2.73
C ASP A 95 2.66 13.15 -1.20
N ILE A 96 3.02 12.03 -0.58
CA ILE A 96 3.22 11.93 0.87
C ILE A 96 4.60 11.33 1.20
N PRO A 97 5.29 11.77 2.28
CA PRO A 97 6.59 11.22 2.65
C PRO A 97 6.58 9.71 2.95
N GLY A 98 7.73 9.07 2.71
CA GLY A 98 7.89 7.62 2.84
C GLY A 98 7.37 6.83 1.63
N GLY A 99 7.25 5.52 1.80
CA GLY A 99 6.80 4.55 0.80
C GLY A 99 5.48 3.88 1.21
N HIS A 100 5.41 2.56 1.07
CA HIS A 100 4.23 1.75 1.38
C HIS A 100 3.77 1.91 2.83
N LEU A 101 4.72 2.11 3.75
CA LEU A 101 4.48 2.29 5.18
C LEU A 101 4.95 3.67 5.63
N GLY A 102 4.61 4.72 4.87
CA GLY A 102 5.08 6.09 5.13
C GLY A 102 4.86 6.58 6.57
N TYR A 103 3.76 6.17 7.19
CA TYR A 103 3.46 6.46 8.60
C TYR A 103 4.44 5.85 9.61
N VAL A 104 5.18 4.80 9.24
CA VAL A 104 6.29 4.23 10.03
C VAL A 104 7.64 4.74 9.55
N GLN A 105 7.81 4.83 8.24
CA GLN A 105 9.09 5.15 7.59
C GLN A 105 9.49 6.63 7.73
N ASP A 106 8.52 7.54 7.72
CA ASP A 106 8.68 8.99 7.92
C ASP A 106 7.42 9.58 8.57
N SER A 107 7.20 9.25 9.85
CA SER A 107 5.97 9.57 10.57
C SER A 107 5.67 11.08 10.67
N GLU A 108 6.69 11.92 10.86
CA GLU A 108 6.51 13.38 11.01
C GLU A 108 6.14 14.01 9.67
N GLY A 109 6.85 13.67 8.60
CA GLY A 109 6.53 14.15 7.25
C GLY A 109 5.14 13.68 6.80
N PHE A 110 4.81 12.40 7.07
CA PHE A 110 3.51 11.83 6.76
C PHE A 110 2.39 12.59 7.50
N ALA A 111 2.53 12.78 8.81
CA ALA A 111 1.53 13.47 9.62
C ALA A 111 1.32 14.93 9.17
N LYS A 112 2.39 15.63 8.80
CA LYS A 112 2.31 17.01 8.31
C LYS A 112 1.41 17.12 7.07
N VAL A 113 1.59 16.24 6.08
CA VAL A 113 0.76 16.25 4.86
C VAL A 113 -0.72 15.97 5.18
N LEU A 114 -1.01 15.03 6.09
CA LEU A 114 -2.40 14.76 6.50
C LEU A 114 -3.07 15.97 7.15
N LEU A 115 -2.33 16.71 7.98
CA LEU A 115 -2.85 17.91 8.63
C LEU A 115 -3.09 19.05 7.63
N GLU A 116 -2.22 19.19 6.62
CA GLU A 116 -2.34 20.21 5.59
C GLU A 116 -3.45 19.91 4.56
N MET A 117 -3.70 18.64 4.24
CA MET A 117 -4.71 18.29 3.23
C MET A 117 -6.16 18.35 3.72
N TRP A 118 -6.38 18.31 5.04
CA TRP A 118 -7.70 18.40 5.67
C TRP A 118 -8.00 19.77 6.30
N ALA A 119 -7.07 20.72 6.19
CA ALA A 119 -7.25 22.11 6.62
C ALA A 119 -8.07 22.92 5.60
#